data_AF-A0A524FQP9-F1
#
_entry.id   AF-A0A524FQP9-F1
#
_cell.length_a   1.000
_cell.length_b   1.000
_cell.length_c   1.000
_cell.angle_alpha   90.00
_cell.angle_beta   90.00
_cell.angle_gamma   90.00
#
_symmetry.space_group_name_H-M   'P 1'
#
loop_
_entity.id
_entity.type
_entity.pdbx_description
1 polymer ?
#
loop_
_entity_poly.entity_id
_entity_poly.type
_entity_poly.pdbx_seq_one_letter_code
_entity_poly.pdbx_strand_id
1 'polypeptide(L)'
;MNSQENENGECDFSIELTCNRHRLSVLSTDVNDGVLIEGTLGKLQNASFIEPEILELKGCYGILRIHLKRNEISVPDSENKCAGGDSGCN
;
A
#
# COMPACT_ATOMS: atom_id res chain seq x y z
N MET A 1 -10.10 -1.36 20.27
CA MET A 1 -11.05 -0.26 19.99
C MET A 1 -11.00 -0.03 18.51
N ASN A 2 -12.16 -0.22 17.86
CA ASN A 2 -12.31 -0.80 16.53
C ASN A 2 -11.68 0.04 15.41
N SER A 3 -10.98 -0.67 14.53
CA SER A 3 -10.61 -0.20 13.20
C SER A 3 -11.87 0.27 12.49
N GLN A 4 -11.81 1.39 11.76
CA GLN A 4 -12.96 1.89 11.00
C GLN A 4 -13.04 1.07 9.71
N GLU A 5 -13.24 -0.22 9.91
CA GLU A 5 -13.69 -1.17 8.93
C GLU A 5 -15.08 -0.73 8.45
N ASN A 6 -15.39 -0.93 7.18
CA ASN A 6 -16.77 -0.82 6.74
C ASN A 6 -17.63 -1.88 7.47
N GLU A 7 -18.94 -1.91 7.23
CA GLU A 7 -19.85 -2.86 7.90
C GLU A 7 -19.46 -4.35 7.73
N ASN A 8 -18.54 -4.66 6.81
CA ASN A 8 -18.04 -6.00 6.50
C ASN A 8 -16.64 -6.31 7.07
N GLY A 9 -15.99 -5.39 7.76
CA GLY A 9 -14.61 -5.63 8.21
C GLY A 9 -13.53 -5.18 7.20
N GLU A 10 -13.91 -4.45 6.14
CA GLU A 10 -13.00 -4.18 5.01
C GLU A 10 -12.39 -2.78 5.09
N CYS A 11 -11.23 -2.63 4.43
CA CYS A 11 -10.50 -1.38 4.33
C CYS A 11 -10.77 -0.71 2.97
N ASP A 12 -11.36 0.48 3.01
CA ASP A 12 -11.65 1.25 1.81
C ASP A 12 -10.42 2.01 1.30
N PHE A 13 -10.31 2.09 -0.02
CA PHE A 13 -9.36 2.97 -0.69
C PHE A 13 -9.99 3.65 -1.91
N SER A 14 -9.43 4.79 -2.28
CA SER A 14 -9.84 5.52 -3.49
C SER A 14 -8.63 6.03 -4.27
N ILE A 15 -8.77 6.07 -5.59
CA ILE A 15 -7.76 6.59 -6.51
C ILE A 15 -8.39 7.69 -7.35
N GLU A 16 -7.78 8.87 -7.35
CA GLU A 16 -8.17 10.01 -8.16
C GLU A 16 -7.03 10.35 -9.12
N LEU A 17 -7.28 10.35 -10.44
CA LEU A 17 -6.29 10.66 -11.46
C LEU A 17 -6.60 11.98 -12.16
N THR A 18 -5.58 12.78 -12.44
CA THR A 18 -5.74 14.13 -13.02
C THR A 18 -6.14 14.09 -14.51
N CYS A 19 -5.97 12.95 -15.20
CA CYS A 19 -6.32 12.77 -16.60
C CYS A 19 -6.52 11.28 -16.92
N ASN A 20 -7.49 10.97 -17.80
CA ASN A 20 -7.78 9.60 -18.27
C ASN A 20 -6.63 8.95 -19.07
N ARG A 21 -5.62 9.72 -19.49
CA ARG A 21 -4.40 9.19 -20.13
C ARG A 21 -3.47 8.51 -19.13
N HIS A 22 -3.63 8.77 -17.83
CA HIS A 22 -2.91 8.06 -16.78
C HIS A 22 -3.62 6.73 -16.54
N ARG A 23 -2.86 5.64 -16.72
CA ARG A 23 -3.44 4.30 -16.84
C ARG A 23 -3.86 3.78 -15.47
N LEU A 24 -5.15 3.49 -15.31
CA LEU A 24 -5.68 2.55 -14.32
C LEU A 24 -6.12 1.32 -15.10
N SER A 25 -5.47 0.18 -14.90
CA SER A 25 -5.86 -1.09 -15.49
C SER A 25 -6.40 -2.01 -14.39
N VAL A 26 -7.64 -2.48 -14.58
CA VAL A 26 -8.25 -3.53 -13.77
C VAL A 26 -8.00 -4.85 -14.48
N LEU A 27 -7.18 -5.71 -13.89
CA LEU A 27 -6.92 -7.06 -14.37
C LEU A 27 -7.63 -8.04 -13.44
N SER A 28 -8.62 -8.76 -13.95
CA SER A 28 -9.15 -9.93 -13.26
C SER A 28 -8.14 -11.06 -13.41
N THR A 29 -7.74 -11.69 -12.29
CA THR A 29 -6.88 -12.87 -12.35
C THR A 29 -7.71 -14.12 -12.06
N ASP A 30 -7.80 -15.00 -13.04
CA ASP A 30 -8.71 -16.16 -13.03
C ASP A 30 -8.27 -17.27 -12.04
N VAL A 31 -7.12 -17.10 -11.38
CA VAL A 31 -6.48 -18.17 -10.59
C VAL A 31 -6.91 -18.15 -9.11
N ASN A 32 -7.46 -17.06 -8.58
CA ASN A 32 -7.86 -16.96 -7.16
C ASN A 32 -9.00 -15.95 -6.87
N ASP A 33 -9.90 -15.66 -7.82
CA ASP A 33 -10.95 -14.63 -7.69
C ASP A 33 -10.42 -13.22 -7.30
N GLY A 34 -9.12 -12.98 -7.50
CA GLY A 34 -8.46 -11.74 -7.14
C GLY A 34 -8.54 -10.72 -8.26
N VAL A 35 -8.92 -9.48 -7.92
CA VAL A 35 -8.83 -8.32 -8.83
C VAL A 35 -7.56 -7.54 -8.53
N LEU A 36 -6.72 -7.39 -9.54
CA LEU A 36 -5.52 -6.56 -9.48
C LEU A 36 -5.81 -5.20 -10.12
N ILE A 37 -5.57 -4.13 -9.38
CA ILE A 37 -5.66 -2.76 -9.87
C ILE A 37 -4.25 -2.18 -9.95
N GLU A 38 -3.78 -1.92 -11.17
CA GLU A 38 -2.45 -1.36 -11.43
C GLU A 38 -2.53 0.02 -12.09
N GLY A 39 -1.66 0.93 -11.64
CA GLY A 39 -1.54 2.27 -12.20
C GLY A 39 -0.36 3.05 -11.63
N THR A 40 -0.22 4.31 -12.02
CA THR A 40 0.83 5.20 -11.50
C THR A 40 0.26 6.56 -11.10
N LEU A 41 0.64 7.04 -9.92
CA LEU A 41 0.37 8.42 -9.48
C LEU A 41 1.41 9.41 -10.01
N GLY A 42 2.41 8.94 -10.76
CA GLY A 42 3.57 9.73 -11.17
C GLY A 42 4.59 9.91 -10.04
N LYS A 43 5.39 10.98 -10.09
CA LYS A 43 6.38 11.29 -9.06
C LYS A 43 5.66 11.62 -7.75
N LEU A 44 6.04 10.94 -6.67
CA LEU A 44 5.54 11.24 -5.32
C LEU A 44 5.90 12.68 -4.93
N GLN A 45 4.88 13.45 -4.56
CA GLN A 45 5.02 14.83 -4.09
C GLN A 45 4.84 14.92 -2.58
N ASN A 46 3.92 14.14 -2.02
CA ASN A 46 3.64 14.10 -0.59
C ASN A 46 3.08 12.74 -0.16
N ALA A 47 3.33 12.36 1.09
CA ALA A 47 2.72 11.23 1.76
C ALA A 47 2.42 11.63 3.21
N SER A 48 1.15 11.72 3.58
CA SER A 48 0.75 12.20 4.91
C SER A 48 -0.61 11.68 5.34
N PHE A 49 -0.79 11.57 6.65
CA PHE A 49 -2.11 11.39 7.23
C PHE A 49 -2.85 12.74 7.19
N ILE A 50 -3.92 12.83 6.39
CA ILE A 50 -4.78 14.03 6.31
C ILE A 50 -5.85 14.03 7.41
N GLU A 51 -6.17 12.84 7.92
CA GLU A 51 -7.00 12.57 9.08
C GLU A 51 -6.33 11.46 9.90
N PRO A 52 -6.72 11.23 11.17
CA PRO A 52 -6.12 10.18 12.00
C PRO A 52 -6.14 8.77 11.37
N GLU A 53 -7.08 8.54 10.46
CA GLU A 53 -7.36 7.24 9.86
C GLU A 53 -7.30 7.26 8.32
N ILE A 54 -6.78 8.33 7.71
CA ILE A 54 -6.66 8.43 6.24
C ILE A 54 -5.23 8.77 5.85
N LEU A 55 -4.54 7.81 5.25
CA LEU A 55 -3.25 8.02 4.59
C LEU A 55 -3.47 8.50 3.16
N GLU A 56 -3.00 9.70 2.84
CA GLU A 56 -2.99 10.26 1.49
C GLU A 56 -1.59 10.18 0.88
N LEU A 57 -1.49 9.54 -0.29
CA LEU A 57 -0.32 9.56 -1.16
C LEU A 57 -0.62 10.44 -2.38
N LYS A 58 0.05 11.58 -2.49
CA LYS A 58 -0.12 12.52 -3.59
C LYS A 58 1.06 12.42 -4.55
N GLY A 59 0.78 12.00 -5.78
CA GLY A 59 1.70 12.07 -6.90
C GLY A 59 1.34 13.21 -7.86
N CYS A 60 2.20 13.47 -8.84
CA CYS A 60 1.97 14.53 -9.82
C CYS A 60 0.80 14.26 -10.80
N TYR A 61 0.28 13.03 -10.85
CA TYR A 61 -0.82 12.61 -11.74
C TYR A 61 -2.05 12.10 -11.00
N GLY A 62 -2.04 12.13 -9.67
CA GLY A 62 -3.17 11.63 -8.91
C GLY A 62 -2.92 11.50 -7.41
N ILE A 63 -3.94 11.02 -6.73
CA ILE A 63 -3.99 10.83 -5.28
C ILE A 63 -4.52 9.42 -4.99
N LEU A 64 -3.86 8.70 -4.09
CA LEU A 64 -4.37 7.47 -3.46
C LEU A 64 -4.68 7.79 -2.00
N ARG A 65 -5.90 7.48 -1.57
CA ARG A 65 -6.32 7.57 -0.16
C ARG A 65 -6.68 6.18 0.34
N ILE A 66 -6.15 5.82 1.50
CA ILE A 66 -6.39 4.53 2.14
C ILE A 66 -6.88 4.81 3.56
N HIS A 67 -7.97 4.15 3.96
CA HIS A 67 -8.44 4.16 5.33
C HIS A 67 -7.53 3.28 6.18
N LEU A 68 -6.53 3.88 6.79
CA LEU A 68 -5.47 3.20 7.52
C LEU A 68 -5.08 4.03 8.73
N LYS A 69 -4.95 3.41 9.90
CA LYS A 69 -4.47 4.05 11.13
C LYS A 69 -2.97 3.89 11.25
N ARG A 70 -2.33 4.85 11.91
CA ARG A 70 -0.86 4.84 12.08
C ARG A 70 -0.34 3.59 12.81
N ASN A 71 -1.11 3.06 13.76
CA ASN A 71 -0.75 1.87 14.53
C ASN A 71 -0.95 0.55 13.76
N GLU A 72 -1.53 0.58 12.56
CA GLU A 72 -1.70 -0.59 11.68
C GLU A 72 -0.49 -0.76 10.73
N ILE A 73 0.42 0.21 10.67
CA ILE A 73 1.66 0.14 9.89
C ILE A 73 2.74 -0.54 10.71
N SER A 74 3.11 -1.77 10.33
CA SER A 74 4.32 -2.43 10.83
C SER A 74 5.51 -2.13 9.93
N VAL A 75 6.69 -1.94 10.55
CA VAL A 75 7.95 -2.02 9.81
C VAL A 75 8.26 -3.52 9.69
N PRO A 76 8.42 -4.07 8.48
CA PRO A 76 8.84 -5.45 8.35
C PRO A 76 10.21 -5.62 9.01
N ASP A 77 10.34 -6.61 9.89
CA ASP A 77 11.63 -6.98 10.48
C ASP A 77 12.59 -7.30 9.33
N SER A 78 13.60 -6.46 9.13
CA SER A 78 14.68 -6.77 8.20
C SER A 78 15.38 -8.02 8.74
N GLU A 79 15.17 -9.15 8.08
CA GLU A 79 15.79 -10.42 8.44
C GLU A 79 17.30 -10.25 8.65
N ASN A 80 17.76 -10.69 9.83
CA ASN A 80 19.18 -10.88 10.15
C ASN A 80 19.85 -11.68 9.02
N LYS A 81 20.63 -11.00 8.17
CA LYS A 81 21.53 -11.69 7.23
C LYS A 81 22.60 -12.42 8.03
N CYS A 82 22.51 -13.74 7.93
CA CYS A 82 23.43 -14.79 8.37
C CYS A 82 24.87 -14.33 8.67
N ALA A 83 25.31 -14.47 9.92
CA ALA A 83 26.73 -14.63 10.24
C ALA A 83 27.10 -16.09 9.94
N GLY A 84 27.43 -16.38 8.68
CA GLY A 84 28.16 -17.57 8.29
C GLY A 84 29.67 -17.30 8.33
N GLY A 85 30.42 -18.20 8.98
CA GLY A 85 31.88 -18.21 9.09
C GLY A 85 32.25 -18.44 10.57
N ASP A 86 32.84 -19.55 11.00
CA ASP A 86 33.90 -20.33 10.37
C ASP A 86 33.91 -21.75 10.97
N SER A 87 33.80 -22.79 10.14
CA SER A 87 34.06 -24.17 10.54
C SER A 87 35.56 -24.45 10.36
N GLY A 88 36.35 -24.10 11.37
CA GLY A 88 37.74 -24.53 11.47
C GLY A 88 37.81 -26.00 11.91
N CYS A 89 38.27 -26.88 11.02
CA CYS A 89 38.67 -28.24 11.35
C CYS A 89 39.91 -28.20 12.27
N ASN A 90 39.87 -28.96 13.37
CA ASN A 90 41.05 -29.52 14.03
C ASN A 90 40.78 -31.00 14.30
#